data_AF-A0A947MQJ5-F1
#
_entry.id   AF-A0A947MQJ5-F1
#
_cell.length_a   1.000
_cell.length_b   1.000
_cell.length_c   1.000
_cell.angle_alpha   90.00
_cell.angle_beta   90.00
_cell.angle_gamma   90.00
#
_symmetry.space_group_name_H-M   'P 1'
#
loop_
_entity.id
_entity.type
_entity.pdbx_description
1 polymer ?
#
loop_
_entity_poly.entity_id
_entity_poly.type
_entity_poly.pdbx_seq_one_letter_code
_entity_poly.pdbx_strand_id
1 'polypeptide(L)'
;MASDPETPNPDAAATADAPSVGMTSVDVPRFDILIATENPTLKIAPRGGEAFLRYLAVARMLQPDQESVAENWVEVYCVEGASAHEVFLIGIAPSDGIAIYHRAVVRFGLDSAPLPFGEERESNFWILFEGARFDDVQGALKAKFKDILNARPTVFVRPHAGVTSPREVPEDQTPKVKVKRERSTALAGTRVEEW
;
A
#
# COMPACT_ATOMS: atom_id res chain seq x y z
N MET A 1 78.38 -18.31 30.41
CA MET A 1 77.66 -17.07 30.74
C MET A 1 77.57 -16.26 29.46
N ALA A 2 76.46 -16.41 28.75
CA ALA A 2 76.14 -15.67 27.54
C ALA A 2 74.68 -15.27 27.69
N SER A 3 74.42 -13.97 27.62
CA SER A 3 73.14 -13.33 27.88
C SER A 3 72.26 -13.44 26.63
N ASP A 4 71.06 -14.00 26.79
CA ASP A 4 70.03 -14.00 25.74
C ASP A 4 69.41 -12.60 25.58
N PRO A 5 69.20 -12.10 24.35
CA PRO A 5 68.50 -10.86 24.11
C PRO A 5 66.98 -11.05 24.13
N GLU A 6 66.34 -10.23 24.98
CA GLU A 6 64.91 -10.03 25.16
C GLU A 6 64.22 -9.71 23.81
N THR A 7 63.23 -10.52 23.43
CA THR A 7 62.43 -10.29 22.22
C THR A 7 61.25 -9.37 22.56
N PRO A 8 61.03 -8.24 21.85
CA PRO A 8 59.92 -7.36 22.15
C PRO A 8 58.58 -7.94 21.69
N ASN A 9 57.61 -7.86 22.60
CA ASN A 9 56.21 -8.24 22.45
C ASN A 9 55.50 -7.39 21.36
N PRO A 10 54.85 -8.00 20.35
CA PRO A 10 54.18 -7.26 19.27
C PRO A 10 52.71 -6.87 19.58
N ASP A 11 52.31 -6.74 20.84
CA ASP A 11 50.97 -6.26 21.21
C ASP A 11 50.96 -4.74 21.48
N ALA A 12 51.03 -3.93 20.41
CA ALA A 12 50.69 -2.51 20.47
C ALA A 12 50.37 -1.94 19.07
N ALA A 13 49.16 -2.19 18.58
CA ALA A 13 48.50 -1.34 17.59
C ALA A 13 46.98 -1.54 17.73
N ALA A 14 46.32 -0.62 18.42
CA ALA A 14 45.63 0.49 17.78
C ALA A 14 44.27 0.04 17.21
N THR A 15 43.26 0.35 18.02
CA THR A 15 41.86 0.56 17.71
C THR A 15 41.65 0.98 16.25
N ALA A 16 41.25 0.05 15.39
CA ALA A 16 40.61 0.37 14.13
C ALA A 16 39.10 0.32 14.38
N ASP A 17 38.58 1.48 14.76
CA ASP A 17 37.16 1.80 14.66
C ASP A 17 36.78 1.53 13.20
N ALA A 18 36.07 0.43 12.96
CA ALA A 18 35.59 0.12 11.62
C ALA A 18 34.62 1.24 11.24
N PRO A 19 34.84 1.99 10.14
CA PRO A 19 33.81 2.89 9.68
C PRO A 19 32.61 2.01 9.34
N SER A 20 31.55 2.15 10.14
CA SER A 20 30.21 1.72 9.76
C SER A 20 29.89 2.44 8.47
N VAL A 21 30.14 1.77 7.35
CA VAL A 21 29.70 2.22 6.04
C VAL A 21 28.18 2.16 6.09
N GLY A 22 27.57 3.25 6.56
CA GLY A 22 26.21 3.56 6.18
C GLY A 22 26.22 3.52 4.67
N MET A 23 25.64 2.47 4.09
CA MET A 23 25.31 2.43 2.66
C MET A 23 24.34 3.58 2.45
N THR A 24 24.92 4.74 2.17
CA THR A 24 24.27 5.94 1.68
C THR A 24 23.43 5.50 0.51
N SER A 25 22.13 5.73 0.62
CA SER A 25 21.13 5.54 -0.43
C SER A 25 21.75 5.72 -1.81
N VAL A 26 21.89 4.63 -2.55
CA VAL A 26 22.01 4.73 -4.00
C VAL A 26 20.83 5.61 -4.43
N ASP A 27 21.10 6.68 -5.17
CA ASP A 27 20.08 7.59 -5.71
C ASP A 27 19.31 6.82 -6.80
N VAL A 28 18.46 5.90 -6.35
CA VAL A 28 17.60 5.09 -7.20
C VAL A 28 16.45 6.00 -7.61
N PRO A 29 16.24 6.24 -8.92
CA PRO A 29 15.10 7.01 -9.38
C PRO A 29 13.79 6.45 -8.82
N ARG A 30 12.92 7.36 -8.36
CA ARG A 30 11.66 7.04 -7.70
C ARG A 30 10.51 7.66 -8.48
N PHE A 31 9.41 6.93 -8.59
CA PHE A 31 8.23 7.31 -9.35
C PHE A 31 6.98 7.23 -8.49
N ASP A 32 6.04 8.14 -8.71
CA ASP A 32 4.67 7.96 -8.26
C ASP A 32 3.88 7.29 -9.38
N ILE A 33 3.22 6.18 -9.08
CA ILE A 33 2.39 5.45 -10.05
C ILE A 33 0.94 5.39 -9.56
N LEU A 34 0.05 6.00 -10.32
CA LEU A 34 -1.39 6.01 -10.08
C LEU A 34 -2.07 5.04 -11.04
N ILE A 35 -2.88 4.13 -10.50
CA ILE A 35 -3.78 3.28 -11.28
C ILE A 35 -5.22 3.70 -10.95
N ALA A 36 -5.95 4.13 -11.97
CA ALA A 36 -7.37 4.46 -11.87
C ALA A 36 -8.16 3.67 -12.91
N THR A 37 -9.49 3.78 -12.88
CA THR A 37 -10.32 3.28 -13.98
C THR A 37 -9.97 4.02 -15.27
N GLU A 38 -10.24 3.46 -16.45
CA GLU A 38 -10.12 4.18 -17.73
C GLU A 38 -11.30 5.12 -17.98
N ASN A 39 -12.50 4.71 -17.55
CA ASN A 39 -13.71 5.52 -17.68
C ASN A 39 -14.00 6.32 -16.39
N PRO A 40 -13.94 7.67 -16.39
CA PRO A 40 -14.17 8.49 -15.20
C PRO A 40 -15.61 8.44 -14.68
N THR A 41 -16.55 8.12 -15.57
CA THR A 41 -17.97 8.01 -15.20
C THR A 41 -18.31 6.67 -14.56
N LEU A 42 -17.43 5.67 -14.68
CA LEU A 42 -17.63 4.35 -14.11
C LEU A 42 -17.45 4.41 -12.60
N LYS A 43 -18.54 4.16 -11.87
CA LYS A 43 -18.52 4.04 -10.41
C LYS A 43 -18.24 2.60 -10.02
N ILE A 44 -17.09 2.38 -9.39
CA ILE A 44 -16.75 1.10 -8.78
C ILE A 44 -17.61 0.90 -7.53
N ALA A 45 -18.26 -0.25 -7.41
CA ALA A 45 -18.98 -0.57 -6.18
C ALA A 45 -18.00 -0.65 -5.00
N PRO A 46 -18.32 -0.12 -3.80
CA PRO A 46 -17.40 -0.11 -2.65
C PRO A 46 -16.81 -1.49 -2.33
N ARG A 47 -17.62 -2.55 -2.43
CA ARG A 47 -17.17 -3.94 -2.25
C ARG A 47 -16.11 -4.39 -3.26
N GLY A 48 -16.12 -3.84 -4.47
CA GLY A 48 -15.08 -4.10 -5.47
C GLY A 48 -13.74 -3.51 -5.03
N GLY A 49 -13.75 -2.28 -4.54
CA GLY A 49 -12.55 -1.63 -4.00
C GLY A 49 -11.98 -2.39 -2.79
N GLU A 50 -12.85 -2.78 -1.86
CA GLU A 50 -12.48 -3.62 -0.71
C GLU A 50 -11.90 -4.97 -1.16
N ALA A 51 -12.53 -5.64 -2.12
CA ALA A 51 -12.04 -6.92 -2.65
C ALA A 51 -10.67 -6.78 -3.30
N PHE A 52 -10.41 -5.68 -4.01
CA PHE A 52 -9.12 -5.41 -4.63
C PHE A 52 -8.03 -5.14 -3.59
N LEU A 53 -8.32 -4.30 -2.59
CA LEU A 53 -7.42 -4.08 -1.45
C LEU A 53 -7.09 -5.41 -0.75
N ARG A 54 -8.12 -6.22 -0.48
CA ARG A 54 -7.96 -7.52 0.17
C ARG A 54 -7.11 -8.48 -0.66
N TYR A 55 -7.30 -8.50 -1.98
CA TYR A 55 -6.45 -9.29 -2.88
C TYR A 55 -4.98 -8.90 -2.72
N LEU A 56 -4.65 -7.60 -2.76
CA LEU A 56 -3.27 -7.13 -2.63
C LEU A 56 -2.66 -7.46 -1.26
N ALA A 57 -3.44 -7.33 -0.20
CA ALA A 57 -3.01 -7.68 1.15
C ALA A 57 -2.75 -9.19 1.31
N VAL A 58 -3.66 -10.04 0.80
CA VAL A 58 -3.49 -11.51 0.84
C VAL A 58 -2.32 -11.98 -0.03
N ALA A 59 -2.13 -11.34 -1.19
CA ALA A 59 -0.96 -11.55 -2.04
C ALA A 59 0.33 -10.97 -1.42
N ARG A 60 0.26 -10.34 -0.25
CA ARG A 60 1.37 -9.71 0.47
C ARG A 60 2.09 -8.64 -0.36
N MET A 61 1.39 -8.04 -1.31
CA MET A 61 1.90 -6.94 -2.14
C MET A 61 1.90 -5.60 -1.39
N LEU A 62 1.03 -5.47 -0.39
CA LEU A 62 0.96 -4.34 0.53
C LEU A 62 0.51 -4.80 1.91
N GLN A 63 0.71 -3.96 2.92
CA GLN A 63 0.20 -4.15 4.26
C GLN A 63 -0.51 -2.87 4.72
N PRO A 64 -1.83 -2.91 5.00
CA PRO A 64 -2.53 -1.77 5.59
C PRO A 64 -1.88 -1.33 6.91
N ASP A 65 -1.69 -0.03 7.08
CA ASP A 65 -1.09 0.58 8.27
C ASP A 65 -2.06 1.58 8.92
N GLN A 66 -2.61 2.49 8.13
CA GLN A 66 -3.53 3.54 8.58
C GLN A 66 -4.73 3.64 7.64
N GLU A 67 -5.85 4.13 8.16
CA GLU A 67 -7.06 4.34 7.38
C GLU A 67 -7.76 5.66 7.74
N SER A 68 -8.34 6.27 6.72
CA SER A 68 -9.25 7.40 6.85
C SER A 68 -10.62 6.94 6.34
N VAL A 69 -11.57 6.80 7.27
CA VAL A 69 -12.91 6.24 7.00
C VAL A 69 -13.96 7.34 7.14
N ALA A 70 -14.52 7.76 6.01
CA ALA A 70 -15.67 8.65 5.95
C ALA A 70 -16.98 7.88 5.72
N GLU A 71 -18.12 8.57 5.76
CA GLU A 71 -19.45 8.00 5.51
C GLU A 71 -19.54 7.34 4.11
N ASN A 72 -18.90 7.94 3.10
CA ASN A 72 -19.03 7.56 1.70
C ASN A 72 -17.71 7.20 1.00
N TRP A 73 -16.57 7.25 1.69
CA TRP A 73 -15.28 6.89 1.11
C TRP A 73 -14.32 6.37 2.17
N VAL A 74 -13.35 5.60 1.71
CA VAL A 74 -12.26 5.05 2.51
C VAL A 74 -10.96 5.31 1.77
N GLU A 75 -9.94 5.80 2.47
CA GLU A 75 -8.55 5.79 2.04
C GLU A 75 -7.73 4.92 2.99
N VAL A 76 -7.02 3.94 2.43
CA VAL A 76 -6.16 3.04 3.20
C VAL A 76 -4.71 3.29 2.80
N TYR A 77 -3.90 3.66 3.78
CA TYR A 77 -2.47 3.89 3.64
C TYR A 77 -1.74 2.61 4.03
N CYS A 78 -0.90 2.13 3.13
CA CYS A 78 -0.25 0.86 3.23
C CYS A 78 1.27 1.02 3.13
N VAL A 79 1.98 0.18 3.88
CA VAL A 79 3.43 -0.01 3.74
C VAL A 79 3.70 -1.20 2.81
N GLU A 80 4.97 -1.37 2.43
CA GLU A 80 5.36 -2.48 1.57
C GLU A 80 5.12 -3.84 2.25
N GLY A 81 4.55 -4.78 1.49
CA GLY A 81 4.43 -6.17 1.88
C GLY A 81 5.63 -7.00 1.38
N ALA A 82 5.75 -8.24 1.88
CA ALA A 82 6.86 -9.14 1.52
C ALA A 82 6.96 -9.46 0.02
N SER A 83 5.84 -9.37 -0.71
CA SER A 83 5.73 -9.58 -2.15
C SER A 83 5.45 -8.27 -2.90
N ALA A 84 5.80 -7.10 -2.34
CA ALA A 84 5.59 -5.79 -2.97
C ALA A 84 6.17 -5.68 -4.38
N HIS A 85 7.31 -6.33 -4.63
CA HIS A 85 7.96 -6.37 -5.93
C HIS A 85 7.05 -6.93 -7.04
N GLU A 86 6.16 -7.88 -6.73
CA GLU A 86 5.27 -8.53 -7.71
C GLU A 86 4.27 -7.56 -8.37
N VAL A 87 4.06 -6.37 -7.79
CA VAL A 87 3.31 -5.28 -8.41
C VAL A 87 3.99 -4.78 -9.69
N PHE A 88 5.33 -4.79 -9.73
CA PHE A 88 6.13 -4.12 -10.76
C PHE A 88 6.95 -5.10 -11.60
N LEU A 89 7.41 -6.22 -11.04
CA LEU A 89 8.30 -7.16 -11.71
C LEU A 89 7.88 -8.61 -11.58
N ILE A 90 8.29 -9.41 -12.56
CA ILE A 90 8.16 -10.86 -12.53
C ILE A 90 9.46 -11.45 -12.00
N GLY A 91 9.36 -12.34 -11.02
CA GLY A 91 10.50 -13.11 -10.53
C GLY A 91 10.96 -12.67 -9.15
N ILE A 92 12.27 -12.61 -8.96
CA ILE A 92 12.89 -12.51 -7.63
C ILE A 92 12.92 -11.05 -7.18
N ALA A 93 12.52 -10.81 -5.92
CA ALA A 93 12.65 -9.52 -5.28
C ALA A 93 14.11 -9.01 -5.32
N PRO A 94 14.34 -7.70 -5.55
CA PRO A 94 15.64 -7.08 -5.32
C PRO A 94 16.14 -7.38 -3.89
N SER A 95 17.38 -7.83 -3.78
CA SER A 95 18.00 -8.22 -2.50
C SER A 95 18.89 -7.13 -1.90
N ASP A 96 18.78 -5.90 -2.39
CA ASP A 96 19.58 -4.75 -1.97
C ASP A 96 19.05 -4.05 -0.71
N GLY A 97 17.93 -4.53 -0.15
CA GLY A 97 17.30 -3.95 1.04
C GLY A 97 16.65 -2.59 0.81
N ILE A 98 16.57 -2.13 -0.44
CA ILE A 98 15.95 -0.85 -0.80
C ILE A 98 14.45 -1.09 -1.04
N ALA A 99 13.61 -0.44 -0.23
CA ALA A 99 12.14 -0.53 -0.30
C ALA A 99 11.61 -0.38 -1.73
N ILE A 100 10.64 -1.22 -2.11
CA ILE A 100 10.06 -1.26 -3.46
C ILE A 100 9.27 0.02 -3.75
N TYR A 101 8.50 0.49 -2.77
CA TYR A 101 7.82 1.77 -2.74
C TYR A 101 7.80 2.31 -1.31
N HIS A 102 7.57 3.61 -1.14
CA HIS A 102 7.50 4.23 0.19
C HIS A 102 6.12 4.05 0.83
N ARG A 103 5.07 4.20 0.04
CA ARG A 103 3.68 4.04 0.49
C ARG A 103 2.78 3.61 -0.67
N ALA A 104 1.74 2.85 -0.36
CA ALA A 104 0.61 2.68 -1.26
C ALA A 104 -0.64 3.30 -0.62
N VAL A 105 -1.46 3.99 -1.42
CA VAL A 105 -2.72 4.58 -0.97
C VAL A 105 -3.83 4.03 -1.83
N VAL A 106 -4.81 3.38 -1.22
CA VAL A 106 -5.98 2.83 -1.91
C VAL A 106 -7.20 3.64 -1.51
N ARG A 107 -7.81 4.33 -2.47
CA ARG A 107 -9.10 5.03 -2.27
C ARG A 107 -10.22 4.26 -2.92
N PHE A 108 -11.32 4.08 -2.19
CA PHE A 108 -12.56 3.56 -2.76
C PHE A 108 -13.79 4.12 -2.02
N GLY A 109 -14.94 4.17 -2.69
CA GLY A 109 -16.16 4.68 -2.07
C GLY A 109 -17.29 4.98 -3.04
N LEU A 110 -18.34 5.61 -2.53
CA LEU A 110 -19.41 6.20 -3.32
C LEU A 110 -18.97 7.55 -3.89
N ASP A 111 -18.23 8.33 -3.09
CA ASP A 111 -17.81 9.68 -3.46
C ASP A 111 -16.57 9.65 -4.36
N SER A 112 -16.68 10.34 -5.50
CA SER A 112 -15.54 10.61 -6.36
C SER A 112 -14.61 11.62 -5.69
N ALA A 113 -13.32 11.53 -6.00
CA ALA A 113 -12.35 12.59 -5.70
C ALA A 113 -11.46 12.84 -6.92
N PRO A 114 -10.89 14.06 -7.04
CA PRO A 114 -9.85 14.34 -8.00
C PRO A 114 -8.68 13.34 -7.88
N LEU A 115 -8.10 12.98 -9.02
CA LEU A 115 -6.90 12.16 -9.02
C LEU A 115 -5.71 12.93 -8.40
N PRO A 116 -4.83 12.28 -7.61
CA PRO A 116 -3.70 12.94 -6.92
C PRO A 116 -2.67 13.65 -7.83
N PHE A 117 -2.77 13.45 -9.15
CA PHE A 117 -1.83 14.01 -10.13
C PHE A 117 -2.29 15.33 -10.75
N GLY A 118 -3.38 15.92 -10.24
CA GLY A 118 -3.87 17.22 -10.71
C GLY A 118 -4.60 17.15 -12.05
N GLU A 119 -5.01 15.96 -12.47
CA GLU A 119 -5.89 15.79 -13.63
C GLU A 119 -7.27 16.37 -13.33
N GLU A 120 -7.93 16.96 -14.35
CA GLU A 120 -9.35 17.35 -14.30
C GLU A 120 -10.30 16.13 -14.28
N ARG A 121 -9.83 15.04 -13.70
CA ARG A 121 -10.50 13.76 -13.67
C ARG A 121 -10.75 13.39 -12.23
N GLU A 122 -11.97 12.94 -12.00
CA GLU A 122 -12.35 12.34 -10.73
C GLU A 122 -12.55 10.83 -10.87
N SER A 123 -12.33 10.12 -9.78
CA SER A 123 -12.65 8.70 -9.66
C SER A 123 -13.09 8.38 -8.24
N ASN A 124 -14.00 7.41 -8.11
CA ASN A 124 -14.38 6.84 -6.81
C ASN A 124 -13.52 5.63 -6.43
N PHE A 125 -12.56 5.25 -7.28
CA PHE A 125 -11.57 4.22 -7.02
C PHE A 125 -10.21 4.58 -7.65
N TRP A 126 -9.14 4.49 -6.89
CA TRP A 126 -7.77 4.51 -7.42
C TRP A 126 -6.79 3.88 -6.41
N ILE A 127 -5.62 3.48 -6.90
CA ILE A 127 -4.47 3.10 -6.08
C ILE A 127 -3.25 3.92 -6.53
N LEU A 128 -2.53 4.48 -5.57
CA LEU A 128 -1.32 5.25 -5.78
C LEU A 128 -0.15 4.54 -5.08
N PHE A 129 0.92 4.25 -5.80
CA PHE A 129 2.20 3.85 -5.24
C PHE A 129 3.13 5.05 -5.24
N GLU A 130 3.52 5.52 -4.06
CA GLU A 130 4.41 6.67 -3.87
C GLU A 130 5.85 6.19 -3.74
N GLY A 131 6.74 6.77 -4.55
CA GLY A 131 8.17 6.48 -4.51
C GLY A 131 8.50 5.03 -4.88
N ALA A 132 7.81 4.48 -5.89
CA ALA A 132 8.15 3.20 -6.48
C ALA A 132 9.51 3.26 -7.19
N ARG A 133 10.31 2.18 -7.12
CA ARG A 133 11.58 2.06 -7.84
C ARG A 133 11.42 1.81 -9.34
N PHE A 134 10.20 1.51 -9.76
CA PHE A 134 9.82 1.14 -11.12
C PHE A 134 8.82 2.15 -11.63
N ASP A 135 8.79 2.36 -12.94
CA ASP A 135 7.94 3.34 -13.64
C ASP A 135 6.76 2.68 -14.37
N ASP A 136 6.56 1.37 -14.25
CA ASP A 136 5.37 0.67 -14.74
C ASP A 136 4.96 -0.45 -13.78
N VAL A 137 3.69 -0.84 -13.88
CA VAL A 137 3.10 -1.96 -13.15
C VAL A 137 2.84 -3.14 -14.06
N GLN A 138 2.95 -4.33 -13.47
CA GLN A 138 2.94 -5.59 -14.18
C GLN A 138 1.53 -5.93 -14.74
N GLY A 139 1.52 -6.65 -15.86
CA GLY A 139 0.29 -6.97 -16.61
C GLY A 139 -0.74 -7.82 -15.85
N ALA A 140 -0.30 -8.71 -14.96
CA ALA A 140 -1.20 -9.50 -14.11
C ALA A 140 -1.88 -8.65 -13.03
N LEU A 141 -1.24 -7.60 -12.51
CA LEU A 141 -1.95 -6.62 -11.67
C LEU A 141 -3.04 -5.90 -12.46
N LYS A 142 -2.72 -5.45 -13.69
CA LYS A 142 -3.70 -4.85 -14.62
C LYS A 142 -4.85 -5.83 -14.93
N ALA A 143 -4.55 -7.12 -15.08
CA ALA A 143 -5.56 -8.17 -15.27
C ALA A 143 -6.45 -8.35 -14.03
N LYS A 144 -5.87 -8.40 -12.82
CA LYS A 144 -6.64 -8.50 -11.57
C LYS A 144 -7.51 -7.29 -11.31
N PHE A 145 -7.04 -6.10 -11.67
CA PHE A 145 -7.85 -4.88 -11.65
C PHE A 145 -9.10 -5.07 -12.51
N LYS A 146 -8.92 -5.55 -13.74
CA LYS A 146 -10.04 -5.82 -14.65
C LYS A 146 -10.98 -6.91 -14.12
N ASP A 147 -10.45 -7.99 -13.59
CA ASP A 147 -11.25 -9.12 -13.12
C ASP A 147 -12.07 -8.77 -11.87
N ILE A 148 -11.47 -8.05 -10.92
CA ILE A 148 -12.11 -7.75 -9.63
C ILE A 148 -13.04 -6.54 -9.74
N LEU A 149 -12.63 -5.50 -10.48
CA LEU A 149 -13.37 -4.24 -10.56
C LEU A 149 -14.28 -4.16 -11.80
N ASN A 150 -14.19 -5.13 -12.71
CA ASN A 150 -14.85 -5.11 -14.01
C ASN A 150 -14.59 -3.80 -14.79
N ALA A 151 -13.36 -3.30 -14.69
CA ALA A 151 -12.95 -2.00 -15.24
C ALA A 151 -11.58 -2.10 -15.90
N ARG A 152 -11.37 -1.39 -17.00
CA ARG A 152 -10.02 -1.27 -17.56
C ARG A 152 -9.20 -0.30 -16.71
N PRO A 153 -7.94 -0.62 -16.36
CA PRO A 153 -7.06 0.31 -15.67
C PRO A 153 -6.43 1.31 -16.66
N THR A 154 -6.27 2.55 -16.22
CA THR A 154 -5.32 3.51 -16.79
C THR A 154 -4.21 3.74 -15.78
N VAL A 155 -2.96 3.77 -16.25
CA VAL A 155 -1.78 3.98 -15.44
C VAL A 155 -1.19 5.34 -15.77
N PHE A 156 -0.93 6.12 -14.72
CA PHE A 156 -0.25 7.41 -14.80
C PHE A 156 1.03 7.33 -13.98
N VAL A 157 2.07 8.00 -14.46
CA VAL A 157 3.42 7.93 -13.89
C VAL A 157 4.01 9.32 -13.86
N ARG A 158 4.67 9.69 -12.76
CA ARG A 158 5.45 10.92 -12.64
C ARG A 158 6.68 10.70 -11.74
N PRO A 159 7.69 11.60 -11.79
CA PRO A 159 8.74 11.60 -10.77
C PRO A 159 8.16 11.72 -9.35
N HIS A 160 8.74 11.01 -8.39
CA HIS A 160 8.27 11.02 -7.01
C HIS A 160 8.34 12.42 -6.40
N ALA A 161 7.21 12.87 -5.84
CA ALA A 161 7.08 14.21 -5.26
C ALA A 161 7.07 14.24 -3.72
N GLY A 162 7.28 13.10 -3.07
CA GLY A 162 7.18 12.93 -1.61
C GLY A 162 6.00 12.03 -1.19
N VAL A 163 5.94 11.71 0.09
CA VAL A 163 4.92 10.83 0.67
C VAL A 163 3.75 11.68 1.17
N THR A 164 2.53 11.38 0.72
CA THR A 164 1.34 12.14 1.12
C THR A 164 0.93 11.77 2.55
N SER A 165 0.56 12.78 3.35
CA SER A 165 0.02 12.55 4.70
C SER A 165 -1.39 11.97 4.65
N PRO A 166 -1.78 11.14 5.63
CA PRO A 166 -3.16 10.66 5.71
C PRO A 166 -4.17 11.81 5.69
N ARG A 167 -5.23 11.63 4.92
CA ARG A 167 -6.29 12.60 4.75
C ARG A 167 -7.15 12.66 6.00
N GLU A 168 -7.27 13.83 6.59
CA GLU A 168 -8.21 14.04 7.69
C GLU A 168 -9.66 13.93 7.18
N VAL A 169 -10.49 13.21 7.93
CA VAL A 169 -11.91 13.06 7.64
C VAL A 169 -12.64 14.30 8.19
N PRO A 170 -13.33 15.09 7.35
CA PRO A 170 -14.13 16.20 7.83
C PRO A 170 -15.20 15.74 8.83
N GLU A 171 -15.47 16.55 9.86
CA GLU A 171 -16.43 16.19 10.92
C GLU A 171 -17.82 15.85 10.36
N ASP A 172 -18.27 16.56 9.32
CA ASP A 172 -19.54 16.37 8.63
C ASP A 172 -19.63 15.06 7.83
N GLN A 173 -18.48 14.46 7.51
CA GLN A 173 -18.35 13.20 6.78
C GLN A 173 -18.02 12.01 7.70
N THR A 174 -17.93 12.23 9.01
CA THR A 174 -17.63 11.15 9.96
C THR A 174 -18.78 10.13 9.95
N PRO A 175 -18.50 8.81 9.93
CA PRO A 175 -19.54 7.79 9.90
C PRO A 175 -20.54 7.97 11.06
N LYS A 176 -21.81 8.21 10.71
CA LYS A 176 -22.89 8.29 11.71
C LYS A 176 -23.07 6.91 12.34
N VAL A 177 -22.70 6.75 13.62
CA VAL A 177 -22.92 5.51 14.37
C VAL A 177 -24.42 5.22 14.41
N LYS A 178 -24.89 4.29 13.57
CA LYS A 178 -26.27 3.80 13.66
C LYS A 178 -26.38 2.99 14.94
N VAL A 179 -26.95 3.60 15.99
CA VAL A 179 -27.36 2.89 17.21
C VAL A 179 -28.20 1.70 16.77
N LYS A 180 -27.67 0.50 17.00
CA LYS A 180 -28.33 -0.77 16.70
C LYS A 180 -29.62 -0.81 17.51
N ARG A 181 -30.74 -0.46 16.88
CA ARG A 181 -32.07 -0.66 17.46
C ARG A 181 -32.19 -2.14 17.78
N GLU A 182 -32.24 -2.49 19.07
CA GLU A 182 -32.46 -3.86 19.52
C GLU A 182 -33.65 -4.44 18.76
N ARG A 183 -33.39 -5.47 17.96
CA ARG A 183 -34.46 -6.34 17.47
C ARG A 183 -34.96 -7.07 18.70
N SER A 184 -36.16 -6.69 19.16
CA SER A 184 -36.90 -7.47 20.13
C SER A 184 -36.99 -8.91 19.63
N THR A 185 -36.62 -9.83 20.51
CA THR A 185 -36.79 -11.28 20.41
C THR A 185 -38.28 -11.61 20.45
N ALA A 186 -38.99 -11.38 19.35
CA ALA A 186 -40.26 -12.04 19.10
C ALA A 186 -39.96 -13.36 18.38
N LEU A 187 -39.92 -14.47 19.14
CA LEU A 187 -40.01 -15.82 18.59
C LEU A 187 -41.32 -15.93 17.79
N ALA A 188 -41.22 -15.88 16.47
CA ALA A 188 -42.29 -16.30 15.58
C ALA A 188 -42.27 -17.84 15.52
N GLY A 189 -43.30 -18.45 16.10
CA GLY A 189 -43.40 -19.89 16.31
C GLY A 189 -43.56 -20.71 15.02
N THR A 190 -43.14 -21.97 15.13
CA THR A 190 -43.56 -23.05 14.25
C THR A 190 -44.09 -24.15 15.16
N ARG A 191 -45.42 -24.18 15.34
CA ARG A 191 -46.13 -25.28 15.99
C ARG A 191 -46.53 -26.22 14.86
N VAL A 192 -45.87 -27.37 14.76
CA VAL A 192 -46.27 -28.47 13.88
C VAL A 192 -47.22 -29.33 14.70
N GLU A 193 -48.49 -29.41 14.28
CA GLU A 193 -49.41 -30.44 14.76
C GLU A 193 -49.19 -31.70 13.93
N GLU A 194 -48.73 -32.76 14.58
CA GLU A 194 -48.75 -34.11 14.01
C GLU A 194 -50.10 -34.76 14.32
N TRP A 195 -50.67 -35.43 13.31
CA TRP A 195 -51.91 -36.20 13.35
C TRP A 195 -51.67 -37.60 13.91
#